data_AF-A0A523J4W6-F1
#
_entry.id   AF-A0A523J4W6-F1
#
_cell.length_a   1.000
_cell.length_b   1.000
_cell.length_c   1.000
_cell.angle_alpha   90.00
_cell.angle_beta   90.00
_cell.angle_gamma   90.00
#
_symmetry.space_group_name_H-M   'P 1'
#
loop_
_entity.id
_entity.type
_entity.pdbx_description
1 polymer ?
#
loop_
_entity_poly.entity_id
_entity_poly.type
_entity_poly.pdbx_seq_one_letter_code
_entity_poly.pdbx_strand_id
1 'polypeptide(L)'
;MCPLCQEDNTSLFLSSKNNYFKCSNCSFVFLSPDERVNQAEEKRQYDLHENNPDDPGYRKFLSQIIDPLKKYLPKDKKLQGLDYGCGPGPTLNLMLEDEGVDMSIYDPFYYPQGEILDRK
;
A
#
# COMPACT_ATOMS: atom_id res chain seq x y z
N MET A 1 22.05 7.45 -0.51
CA MET A 1 21.44 6.30 0.18
C MET A 1 20.15 5.82 -0.48
N CYS A 2 20.09 4.54 -0.81
CA CYS A 2 18.90 3.83 -1.29
C CYS A 2 17.88 3.65 -0.14
N PRO A 3 16.60 4.00 -0.30
CA PRO A 3 15.61 3.88 0.77
C PRO A 3 15.22 2.43 1.10
N LEU A 4 15.53 1.47 0.21
CA LEU A 4 15.16 0.07 0.40
C LEU A 4 16.26 -0.72 1.13
N CYS A 5 17.49 -0.73 0.59
CA CYS A 5 18.60 -1.51 1.15
C CYS A 5 19.63 -0.66 1.91
N GLN A 6 19.43 0.65 2.00
CA GLN A 6 20.29 1.59 2.75
C GLN A 6 21.74 1.71 2.24
N GLU A 7 22.06 1.11 1.09
CA GLU A 7 23.36 1.31 0.44
C GLU A 7 23.47 2.66 -0.28
N ASP A 8 24.66 3.25 -0.31
CA ASP A 8 24.91 4.52 -0.99
C ASP A 8 25.24 4.41 -2.47
N ASN A 9 25.45 3.20 -2.98
CA ASN A 9 25.74 2.97 -4.38
C ASN A 9 24.49 3.16 -5.26
N THR A 10 24.21 4.43 -5.58
CA THR A 10 23.06 4.87 -6.37
C THR A 10 23.50 5.82 -7.48
N SER A 11 22.95 5.66 -8.68
CA SER A 11 23.25 6.51 -9.85
C SER A 11 21.97 7.07 -10.45
N LEU A 12 22.07 8.21 -11.14
CA LEU A 12 20.95 8.79 -11.89
C LEU A 12 20.50 7.77 -12.96
N PHE A 13 19.23 7.40 -12.93
CA PHE A 13 18.63 6.41 -13.82
C PHE A 13 17.79 7.08 -14.91
N LEU A 14 16.98 8.07 -14.55
CA LEU A 14 16.14 8.82 -15.46
C LEU A 14 16.00 10.26 -14.96
N SER A 15 16.15 11.23 -15.87
CA SER A 15 15.86 12.63 -15.60
C SER A 15 14.82 13.10 -16.61
N SER A 16 13.62 13.43 -16.14
CA SER A 16 12.53 13.96 -16.96
C SER A 16 11.89 15.16 -16.27
N LYS A 17 10.62 15.07 -15.85
CA LYS A 17 10.01 16.03 -14.92
C LYS A 17 10.65 15.95 -13.53
N ASN A 18 11.11 14.75 -13.16
CA ASN A 18 11.79 14.47 -11.90
C ASN A 18 13.02 13.59 -12.15
N ASN A 19 13.92 13.57 -11.17
CA ASN A 19 15.11 12.75 -11.14
C ASN A 19 14.86 11.45 -10.37
N TYR A 20 15.05 10.34 -11.07
CA TYR A 20 14.99 9.00 -10.51
C TYR A 20 16.40 8.42 -10.43
N PHE A 21 16.73 7.85 -9.29
CA PHE A 21 17.98 7.16 -9.03
C PHE A 21 17.74 5.66 -9.00
N LYS A 22 18.75 4.87 -9.42
CA LYS A 22 18.74 3.42 -9.29
C LYS A 22 19.87 2.98 -8.36
N CYS A 23 19.54 2.09 -7.42
CA CYS A 23 20.54 1.44 -6.58
C CYS A 23 21.25 0.33 -7.36
N SER A 24 22.58 0.35 -7.38
CA SER A 24 23.38 -0.70 -8.02
C SER A 24 23.36 -2.02 -7.22
N ASN A 25 23.07 -1.97 -5.91
CA ASN A 25 23.01 -3.14 -5.05
C ASN A 25 21.70 -3.92 -5.19
N CYS A 26 20.55 -3.26 -4.98
CA CYS A 26 19.24 -3.94 -5.01
C CYS A 26 18.41 -3.65 -6.27
N SER A 27 18.94 -2.88 -7.22
CA SER A 27 18.23 -2.43 -8.43
C SER A 27 16.98 -1.57 -8.21
N PHE A 28 16.67 -1.15 -6.97
CA PHE A 28 15.52 -0.30 -6.68
C PHE A 28 15.65 1.06 -7.36
N VAL A 29 14.59 1.46 -8.08
CA VAL A 29 14.48 2.78 -8.70
C VAL A 29 13.62 3.66 -7.81
N PHE A 30 14.11 4.84 -7.43
CA PHE A 30 13.44 5.73 -6.51
C PHE A 30 13.59 7.20 -6.90
N LEU A 31 12.58 8.00 -6.57
CA LEU A 31 12.58 9.44 -6.74
C LEU A 31 13.61 10.10 -5.81
N SER A 32 14.31 11.13 -6.31
CA SER A 32 15.20 11.98 -5.52
C SER A 32 14.51 12.43 -4.22
N PRO A 33 15.14 12.30 -3.04
CA PRO A 33 14.52 12.71 -1.77
C PRO A 33 14.03 14.16 -1.77
N ASP A 34 14.77 15.07 -2.41
CA ASP A 34 14.46 16.51 -2.45
C ASP A 34 13.27 16.84 -3.36
N GLU A 35 12.84 15.90 -4.20
CA GLU A 35 11.71 16.06 -5.13
C GLU A 35 10.43 15.38 -4.65
N ARG A 36 10.45 14.79 -3.44
CA ARG A 36 9.26 14.19 -2.84
C ARG A 36 8.32 15.29 -2.36
N VAL A 37 7.03 15.07 -2.57
CA VAL A 37 6.00 15.92 -1.98
C VAL A 37 6.02 15.80 -0.46
N ASN A 38 5.65 16.87 0.25
CA ASN A 38 5.44 16.78 1.69
C ASN A 38 4.13 16.03 2.00
N GLN A 39 3.99 15.59 3.25
CA GLN A 39 2.82 14.81 3.71
C GLN A 39 1.48 15.50 3.44
N ALA A 40 1.41 16.83 3.53
CA ALA A 40 0.17 17.56 3.31
C ALA A 40 -0.23 17.56 1.83
N GLU A 41 0.74 17.69 0.91
CA GLU A 41 0.49 17.57 -0.52
C GLU A 41 0.16 16.13 -0.91
N GLU A 42 0.86 15.14 -0.34
CA GLU A 42 0.53 13.73 -0.52
C GLU A 42 -0.92 13.43 -0.13
N LYS A 43 -1.34 13.82 1.08
CA LYS A 43 -2.72 13.64 1.53
C LYS A 43 -3.73 14.36 0.63
N ARG A 44 -3.43 15.56 0.14
CA ARG A 44 -4.31 16.29 -0.79
C ARG A 44 -4.59 15.48 -2.06
N GLN A 45 -3.61 14.75 -2.58
CA GLN A 45 -3.82 13.88 -3.73
C GLN A 45 -4.70 12.68 -3.37
N TYR A 46 -4.48 12.05 -2.21
CA TYR A 46 -5.32 10.95 -1.73
C TYR A 46 -6.77 11.36 -1.44
N ASP A 47 -7.00 12.60 -1.01
CA ASP A 47 -8.35 13.14 -0.76
C ASP A 47 -9.20 13.25 -2.06
N LEU A 48 -8.57 13.12 -3.24
CA LEU A 48 -9.27 13.06 -4.53
C LEU A 48 -9.75 11.65 -4.89
N HIS A 49 -9.43 10.63 -4.09
CA HIS A 49 -9.88 9.26 -4.35
C HIS A 49 -11.34 9.06 -3.95
N GLU A 50 -12.12 8.54 -4.88
CA GLU A 50 -13.52 8.12 -4.66
C GLU A 50 -13.59 6.59 -4.46
N ASN A 51 -12.93 6.09 -3.42
CA ASN A 51 -13.01 4.67 -3.08
C ASN A 51 -14.36 4.37 -2.42
N ASN A 52 -15.24 3.65 -3.11
CA ASN A 52 -16.55 3.26 -2.60
C ASN A 52 -16.66 1.72 -2.48
N PRO A 53 -16.85 1.16 -1.27
CA PRO A 53 -17.02 -0.29 -1.10
C PRO A 53 -18.27 -0.86 -1.76
N ASP A 54 -19.28 -0.01 -2.02
CA ASP A 54 -20.50 -0.42 -2.70
C ASP A 54 -20.40 -0.32 -4.23
N ASP A 55 -19.32 0.23 -4.78
CA ASP A 55 -19.09 0.29 -6.22
C ASP A 55 -18.68 -1.09 -6.76
N PRO A 56 -19.51 -1.75 -7.60
CA PRO A 56 -19.18 -3.06 -8.16
C PRO A 56 -17.95 -3.02 -9.09
N GLY A 57 -17.71 -1.90 -9.76
CA GLY A 57 -16.54 -1.67 -10.61
C GLY A 57 -15.26 -1.65 -9.78
N TYR A 58 -15.28 -0.96 -8.64
CA TYR A 58 -14.16 -0.91 -7.71
C TYR A 58 -13.89 -2.28 -7.05
N ARG A 59 -14.94 -2.97 -6.57
CA ARG A 59 -14.78 -4.34 -6.04
C ARG A 59 -14.24 -5.29 -7.11
N LYS A 60 -14.72 -5.18 -8.36
CA LYS A 60 -14.19 -5.98 -9.47
C LYS A 60 -12.72 -5.68 -9.77
N PHE A 61 -12.29 -4.42 -9.64
CA PHE A 61 -10.88 -4.06 -9.76
C PHE A 61 -10.04 -4.74 -8.68
N LEU A 62 -10.46 -4.66 -7.41
CA LEU A 62 -9.78 -5.29 -6.28
C LEU A 62 -9.81 -6.83 -6.34
N SER A 63 -10.86 -7.44 -6.91
CA SER A 63 -10.92 -8.90 -7.12
C SER A 63 -9.76 -9.44 -7.94
N GLN A 64 -9.12 -8.62 -8.79
CA GLN A 64 -7.94 -9.04 -9.56
C GLN A 64 -6.76 -9.50 -8.69
N ILE A 65 -6.65 -8.99 -7.45
CA ILE A 65 -5.64 -9.47 -6.48
C ILE A 65 -6.23 -10.46 -5.47
N ILE A 66 -7.47 -10.24 -5.03
CA ILE A 66 -8.09 -11.06 -3.99
C ILE A 66 -8.38 -12.48 -4.51
N ASP A 67 -8.97 -12.64 -5.70
CA ASP A 67 -9.36 -13.97 -6.19
C ASP A 67 -8.16 -14.92 -6.40
N PRO A 68 -7.00 -14.46 -6.91
CA PRO A 68 -5.77 -15.25 -6.89
C PRO A 68 -5.28 -15.55 -5.46
N LEU A 69 -5.31 -14.57 -4.56
CA LEU A 69 -4.82 -14.72 -3.18
C LEU A 69 -5.58 -15.82 -2.42
N LYS A 70 -6.92 -15.89 -2.57
CA LYS A 70 -7.79 -16.90 -1.92
C LYS A 70 -7.32 -18.34 -2.14
N LYS A 71 -6.65 -18.63 -3.25
CA LYS A 71 -6.14 -19.98 -3.57
C LYS A 71 -4.96 -20.40 -2.69
N TYR A 72 -4.27 -19.43 -2.09
CA TYR A 72 -3.11 -19.65 -1.23
C TYR A 72 -3.43 -19.49 0.26
N LEU A 73 -4.65 -19.03 0.59
CA LEU A 73 -5.08 -18.86 1.97
C LEU A 73 -5.41 -20.23 2.61
N PRO A 74 -4.87 -20.53 3.81
CA PRO A 74 -5.26 -21.72 4.56
C PRO A 74 -6.76 -21.72 4.86
N LYS A 75 -7.44 -22.83 4.56
CA LYS A 75 -8.89 -22.98 4.77
C LYS A 75 -9.26 -23.57 6.12
N ASP A 76 -8.29 -24.19 6.79
CA ASP A 76 -8.45 -24.94 8.04
C ASP A 76 -8.13 -24.10 9.29
N LYS A 77 -7.82 -22.81 9.12
CA LYS A 77 -7.38 -21.93 10.20
C LYS A 77 -8.09 -20.59 10.14
N LYS A 78 -8.33 -20.00 11.30
CA LYS A 78 -8.74 -18.59 11.38
C LYS A 78 -7.54 -17.73 10.97
N LEU A 79 -7.74 -16.91 9.95
CA LEU A 79 -6.73 -15.99 9.43
C LEU A 79 -6.93 -14.61 10.05
N GLN A 80 -5.81 -13.94 10.29
CA GLN A 80 -5.76 -12.53 10.65
C GLN A 80 -5.02 -11.78 9.56
N GLY A 81 -5.50 -10.59 9.20
CA GLY A 81 -4.90 -9.77 8.17
C GLY A 81 -4.88 -8.29 8.54
N LEU A 82 -3.96 -7.56 7.90
CA LEU A 82 -3.84 -6.12 8.02
C LEU A 82 -3.87 -5.50 6.62
N ASP A 83 -4.83 -4.61 6.39
CA ASP A 83 -4.86 -3.73 5.23
C ASP A 83 -4.06 -2.46 5.54
N TYR A 84 -2.76 -2.48 5.20
CA TYR A 84 -1.83 -1.37 5.43
C TYR A 84 -1.88 -0.39 4.25
N GLY A 85 -2.17 0.88 4.53
CA GLY A 85 -2.37 1.90 3.50
C GLY A 85 -3.76 1.82 2.89
N CYS A 86 -4.77 1.51 3.70
CA CYS A 86 -6.15 1.30 3.27
C CYS A 86 -6.85 2.57 2.73
N GLY A 87 -6.25 3.75 2.90
CA GLY A 87 -6.76 5.02 2.36
C GLY A 87 -8.07 5.47 3.01
N PRO A 88 -8.82 6.41 2.39
CA PRO A 88 -10.03 7.00 2.97
C PRO A 88 -11.29 6.10 2.88
N GLY A 89 -11.27 5.10 1.99
CA GLY A 89 -12.40 4.22 1.71
C GLY A 89 -11.93 2.75 1.70
N PRO A 90 -11.75 2.13 2.88
CA PRO A 90 -11.24 0.78 2.98
C PRO A 90 -12.28 -0.22 2.47
N THR A 91 -11.90 -0.99 1.44
CA THR A 91 -12.79 -1.97 0.77
C THR A 91 -12.18 -3.35 0.73
N LEU A 92 -10.86 -3.46 0.65
CA LEU A 92 -10.16 -4.74 0.56
C LEU A 92 -10.34 -5.56 1.84
N ASN A 93 -10.29 -4.93 3.02
CA ASN A 93 -10.59 -5.59 4.28
C ASN A 93 -12.00 -6.23 4.28
N LEU A 94 -13.03 -5.50 3.83
CA LEU A 94 -14.41 -6.00 3.79
C LEU A 94 -14.52 -7.22 2.86
N MET A 95 -13.86 -7.17 1.70
CA MET A 95 -13.86 -8.28 0.75
C MET A 95 -13.13 -9.54 1.29
N LEU A 96 -12.16 -9.39 2.19
CA LEU A 96 -11.48 -10.51 2.85
C LEU A 96 -12.23 -11.00 4.09
N GLU A 97 -12.93 -10.10 4.79
CA GLU A 97 -13.87 -10.44 5.86
C GLU A 97 -15.02 -11.30 5.34
N ASP A 98 -15.53 -11.03 4.13
CA ASP A 98 -16.50 -11.86 3.42
C ASP A 98 -15.99 -13.30 3.19
N GLU A 99 -14.67 -13.50 3.14
CA GLU A 99 -14.01 -14.81 3.02
C GLU A 99 -13.64 -15.44 4.38
N GLY A 100 -14.04 -14.80 5.49
CA GLY A 100 -13.80 -15.28 6.85
C GLY A 100 -12.44 -14.90 7.45
N VAL A 101 -11.72 -13.94 6.85
CA VAL A 101 -10.47 -13.40 7.42
C VAL A 101 -10.78 -12.30 8.43
N ASP A 102 -10.15 -12.37 9.60
CA ASP A 102 -10.25 -11.34 10.64
C ASP A 102 -9.32 -10.17 10.30
N MET A 103 -9.87 -9.10 9.71
CA MET A 103 -9.09 -8.00 9.19
C MET A 103 -8.96 -6.84 10.18
N SER A 104 -7.81 -6.17 10.14
CA SER A 104 -7.60 -4.85 10.71
C SER A 104 -7.20 -3.89 9.60
N ILE A 105 -7.44 -2.60 9.79
CA ILE A 105 -7.10 -1.55 8.83
C ILE A 105 -6.12 -0.56 9.46
N TYR A 106 -5.18 -0.05 8.67
CA TYR A 106 -4.28 1.00 9.11
C TYR A 106 -3.95 1.92 7.94
N ASP A 107 -3.94 3.22 8.20
CA ASP A 107 -3.46 4.23 7.26
C ASP A 107 -2.92 5.44 8.04
N PRO A 108 -1.70 5.93 7.76
CA PRO A 108 -1.14 7.07 8.49
C PRO A 108 -1.97 8.36 8.44
N PHE A 109 -2.79 8.55 7.40
CA PHE A 109 -3.63 9.73 7.22
C PHE A 109 -5.08 9.52 7.66
N TYR A 110 -5.65 8.34 7.41
CA TYR A 110 -7.09 8.10 7.59
C TYR A 110 -7.43 7.18 8.77
N TYR A 111 -6.56 6.23 9.12
CA TYR A 111 -6.75 5.27 10.21
C TYR A 111 -5.44 5.08 11.01
N PRO A 112 -4.98 6.12 11.75
CA PRO A 112 -3.63 6.18 12.30
C PRO A 112 -3.47 5.44 13.64
N GLN A 113 -4.25 4.38 13.89
CA GLN A 113 -4.19 3.61 15.13
C GLN A 113 -2.95 2.70 15.14
N GLY A 114 -1.82 3.25 15.58
CA GLY A 114 -0.52 2.56 15.60
C GLY A 114 -0.50 1.25 16.39
N GLU A 115 -1.35 1.10 17.41
CA GLU A 115 -1.51 -0.12 18.21
C GLU A 115 -1.83 -1.36 17.35
N ILE A 116 -2.42 -1.17 16.17
CA ILE A 116 -2.72 -2.25 15.22
C ILE A 116 -1.44 -2.87 14.68
N LEU A 117 -0.36 -2.09 14.56
CA LEU A 117 0.94 -2.55 14.04
C LEU A 117 1.71 -3.43 15.03
N ASP A 118 1.33 -3.41 16.32
CA ASP A 118 1.95 -4.22 17.36
C ASP A 118 1.33 -5.62 17.51
N ARG A 119 0.24 -5.90 16.77
CA ARG A 119 -0.42 -7.21 16.76
C ARG A 119 0.48 -8.24 16.07
N LYS A 120 0.66 -9.40 16.72
CA LYS A 120 1.47 -10.53 16.24
C LYS A 120 0.63 -11.63 15.63
#